data_AF-A0AA91C8T2-F1
#
_entry.id   AF-A0AA91C8T2-F1
#
_cell.length_a   1.000
_cell.length_b   1.000
_cell.length_c   1.000
_cell.angle_alpha   90.00
_cell.angle_beta   90.00
_cell.angle_gamma   90.00
#
_symmetry.space_group_name_H-M   'P 1'
#
loop_
_entity.id
_entity.type
_entity.pdbx_description
1 polymer ?
#
loop_
_entity_poly.entity_id
_entity_poly.type
_entity_poly.pdbx_seq_one_letter_code
_entity_poly.pdbx_strand_id
1 'polypeptide(L)'
;MSIKFNKKGMTLVEITVVLLIASILMTITGGILINSLGYFQDTTALSTDKSVGDGILDFINSEIEYSSDVRIQENQPGGNDWHSIYVENGQLYRDGVAVFDEDYYYNKRKLEINVNGFKNGYRLDMKIYLKKNNEIKYRTSHTFEFLNLKKTKKADSTYNPFNNVLSKVSVVNERNTEKNNEKYRVWYKKDYSEIKPDEEKKDDSTDTDQTKDGTVADIIFNIDANNYWGVYHDDIGYSYKKGDIVWYNNSWWQKVNDYHNDKYPGSSAVSWKKLDRNFDINSAYDKGDIVIYDKKYYQCKSDYFDSNHPPYNDKIGQWDCLGDINNPDVVAKVKNNTYDNTYNNTLKTVVKKYLSDEKYNDALMSITKQGYEEYDATKSYKKGDIIKKESSYDSDFYDLWMACVDTNLPPNGPANGWIKLDNEWDSCSSYINGDIVYCKKEGLNSFIVAIKDIFEDTVPYHDVFYPKNFWNTVQYW
;
A
#
# COMPACT_ATOMS: atom_id res chain seq x y z
N MET A 1 -55.77 -22.70 -57.55
CA MET A 1 -54.61 -23.43 -56.99
C MET A 1 -54.77 -23.41 -55.46
N SER A 2 -55.32 -24.48 -54.88
CA SER A 2 -55.73 -24.54 -53.46
C SER A 2 -54.58 -25.05 -52.61
N ILE A 3 -54.07 -24.21 -51.71
CA ILE A 3 -53.09 -24.58 -50.69
C ILE A 3 -53.75 -25.61 -49.75
N LYS A 4 -53.29 -26.87 -49.81
CA LYS A 4 -53.69 -27.90 -48.85
C LYS A 4 -53.03 -27.58 -47.51
N PHE A 5 -53.80 -27.16 -46.52
CA PHE A 5 -53.35 -27.16 -45.13
C PHE A 5 -53.14 -28.62 -44.68
N ASN A 6 -51.90 -28.93 -44.28
CA ASN A 6 -51.53 -30.24 -43.79
C ASN A 6 -52.14 -30.43 -42.38
N LYS A 7 -53.29 -31.11 -42.29
CA LYS A 7 -53.96 -31.43 -41.03
C LYS A 7 -53.37 -32.69 -40.37
N LYS A 8 -52.05 -32.73 -40.14
CA LYS A 8 -51.46 -33.74 -39.25
C LYS A 8 -51.61 -33.22 -37.81
N GLY A 9 -52.57 -33.77 -37.08
CA GLY A 9 -52.66 -33.58 -35.63
C GLY A 9 -51.41 -34.15 -34.95
N MET A 10 -51.00 -33.53 -33.84
CA MET A 10 -49.85 -33.98 -33.06
C MET A 10 -50.16 -35.35 -32.46
N THR A 11 -49.28 -36.31 -32.67
CA THR A 11 -49.43 -37.66 -32.09
C THR A 11 -49.20 -37.60 -30.57
N LEU A 12 -49.80 -38.54 -29.83
CA LEU A 12 -49.64 -38.62 -28.37
C LEU A 12 -48.15 -38.65 -27.96
N VAL A 13 -47.32 -39.35 -28.74
CA VAL A 13 -45.87 -39.44 -28.51
C VAL A 13 -45.20 -38.06 -28.62
N GLU A 14 -45.51 -37.29 -29.67
CA GLU A 14 -44.98 -35.93 -29.84
C GLU A 14 -45.40 -35.01 -28.69
N ILE A 15 -46.65 -35.10 -28.22
CA ILE A 15 -47.13 -34.34 -27.05
C ILE A 15 -46.34 -34.73 -25.80
N THR A 16 -46.14 -36.02 -25.55
CA THR A 16 -45.37 -36.48 -24.37
C THR A 16 -43.92 -36.03 -24.40
N VAL A 17 -43.26 -36.03 -25.57
CA VAL A 17 -41.88 -35.57 -25.73
C VAL A 17 -41.77 -34.06 -25.50
N VAL A 18 -42.69 -33.28 -26.04
CA VAL A 18 -42.72 -31.81 -25.83
C VAL A 18 -42.95 -31.47 -24.36
N LEU A 19 -43.86 -32.17 -23.68
CA LEU A 19 -44.10 -31.99 -22.24
C LEU A 19 -42.89 -32.38 -21.40
N LEU A 20 -42.18 -33.46 -21.76
CA LEU A 20 -40.95 -33.86 -21.09
C LEU A 20 -39.88 -32.78 -21.21
N ILE A 21 -39.62 -32.28 -22.42
CA ILE A 21 -38.64 -31.20 -22.66
C ILE A 21 -39.04 -29.93 -21.91
N ALA A 22 -40.31 -29.54 -21.94
CA ALA A 22 -40.81 -28.38 -21.21
C ALA A 22 -40.63 -28.53 -19.69
N SER A 23 -40.85 -29.72 -19.14
CA SER A 23 -40.66 -30.01 -17.70
C SER A 23 -39.19 -29.90 -17.29
N ILE A 24 -38.27 -30.39 -18.12
CA ILE A 24 -36.81 -30.28 -17.89
C ILE A 24 -36.40 -28.81 -17.94
N LEU A 25 -36.85 -28.05 -18.95
CA LEU A 25 -36.55 -26.63 -19.07
C LEU A 25 -37.09 -25.81 -17.89
N MET A 26 -38.30 -26.09 -17.42
CA MET A 26 -38.86 -25.45 -16.22
C MET A 26 -38.07 -25.79 -14.96
N THR A 27 -37.60 -27.02 -14.84
CA THR A 27 -36.78 -27.44 -13.68
C THR A 27 -35.43 -26.73 -13.67
N ILE A 28 -34.76 -26.64 -14.83
CA ILE A 28 -33.49 -25.92 -14.97
C ILE A 28 -33.70 -24.42 -14.70
N THR A 29 -34.72 -23.82 -15.31
CA THR A 29 -35.02 -22.39 -15.15
C THR A 29 -35.42 -22.05 -13.71
N GLY A 30 -36.22 -22.91 -13.06
CA GLY A 30 -36.58 -22.77 -11.65
C GLY A 30 -35.37 -22.88 -10.72
N GLY A 31 -34.47 -23.83 -10.97
CA GLY A 31 -33.23 -23.97 -10.21
C GLY A 31 -32.32 -22.74 -10.33
N ILE A 32 -32.17 -22.19 -11.55
CA ILE A 32 -31.38 -20.97 -11.80
C ILE A 32 -32.01 -19.75 -11.09
N LEU A 33 -33.33 -19.60 -11.15
CA LEU A 33 -34.05 -18.49 -10.48
C LEU A 33 -33.93 -18.55 -8.95
N ILE A 34 -34.05 -19.74 -8.35
CA ILE A 34 -33.94 -19.89 -6.90
C ILE A 34 -32.50 -19.59 -6.44
N ASN A 35 -31.49 -20.07 -7.16
CA ASN A 35 -30.09 -19.79 -6.85
C ASN A 35 -29.73 -18.31 -7.05
N SER A 36 -30.24 -17.67 -8.11
CA SER A 36 -29.96 -16.25 -8.36
C SER A 36 -30.63 -15.35 -7.32
N LEU A 37 -31.87 -15.63 -6.91
CA LEU A 37 -32.55 -14.91 -5.84
C LEU A 37 -31.82 -15.04 -4.50
N GLY A 38 -31.34 -16.25 -4.17
CA GLY A 38 -30.50 -16.46 -2.98
C GLY A 38 -29.21 -15.63 -3.04
N TYR A 39 -28.51 -15.66 -4.17
CA TYR A 39 -27.30 -14.86 -4.39
C TYR A 39 -27.54 -13.35 -4.27
N PHE A 40 -28.65 -12.83 -4.82
CA PHE A 40 -29.00 -11.41 -4.70
C PHE A 40 -29.32 -11.03 -3.25
N GLN A 41 -30.04 -11.89 -2.51
CA GLN A 41 -30.33 -11.66 -1.10
C GLN A 41 -29.05 -11.63 -0.25
N ASP A 42 -28.14 -12.58 -0.48
CA ASP A 42 -26.86 -12.64 0.23
C ASP A 42 -25.96 -11.44 -0.09
N THR A 43 -25.89 -11.04 -1.37
CA THR A 43 -25.12 -9.87 -1.81
C THR A 43 -25.69 -8.57 -1.25
N THR A 44 -27.02 -8.42 -1.26
CA THR A 44 -27.69 -7.23 -0.67
C THR A 44 -27.46 -7.18 0.84
N ALA A 45 -27.64 -8.31 1.53
CA ALA A 45 -27.41 -8.41 2.96
C ALA A 45 -25.96 -8.07 3.34
N LEU A 46 -24.97 -8.57 2.59
CA LEU A 46 -23.56 -8.26 2.82
C LEU A 46 -23.25 -6.78 2.57
N SER A 47 -23.80 -6.18 1.51
CA SER A 47 -23.63 -4.75 1.22
C SER A 47 -24.20 -3.86 2.32
N THR A 48 -25.39 -4.20 2.83
CA THR A 48 -25.99 -3.49 3.97
C THR A 48 -25.20 -3.72 5.26
N ASP A 49 -24.80 -4.96 5.56
CA ASP A 49 -23.95 -5.27 6.72
C ASP A 49 -22.61 -4.50 6.66
N LYS A 50 -22.02 -4.34 5.46
CA LYS A 50 -20.84 -3.51 5.23
C LYS A 50 -21.09 -2.04 5.56
N SER A 51 -22.15 -1.44 5.01
CA SER A 51 -22.51 -0.04 5.27
C SER A 51 -22.73 0.25 6.76
N VAL A 52 -23.34 -0.70 7.50
CA VAL A 52 -23.55 -0.60 8.95
C VAL A 52 -22.22 -0.67 9.70
N GLY A 53 -21.37 -1.65 9.37
CA GLY A 53 -20.09 -1.84 10.04
C GLY A 53 -19.11 -0.69 9.80
N ASP A 54 -19.07 -0.17 8.57
CA ASP A 54 -18.22 0.97 8.20
C ASP A 54 -18.74 2.27 8.84
N GLY A 55 -20.06 2.51 8.86
CA GLY A 55 -20.61 3.67 9.56
C GLY A 55 -20.39 3.67 11.09
N ILE A 56 -20.37 2.50 11.72
CA ILE A 56 -19.96 2.35 13.13
C ILE A 56 -18.50 2.71 13.31
N LEU A 57 -17.63 2.25 12.41
CA LEU A 57 -16.21 2.56 12.46
C LEU A 57 -15.95 4.05 12.26
N ASP A 58 -16.61 4.68 11.29
CA ASP A 58 -16.50 6.12 11.00
C ASP A 58 -16.92 6.96 12.21
N PHE A 59 -18.02 6.60 12.87
CA PHE A 59 -18.43 7.26 14.11
C PHE A 59 -17.35 7.15 15.19
N ILE A 60 -16.83 5.94 15.44
CA ILE A 60 -15.78 5.72 16.43
C ILE A 60 -14.54 6.53 16.06
N ASN A 61 -14.14 6.53 14.80
CA ASN A 61 -12.99 7.30 14.33
C ASN A 61 -13.16 8.79 14.60
N SER A 62 -14.30 9.37 14.21
CA SER A 62 -14.62 10.78 14.47
C SER A 62 -14.61 11.17 15.95
N GLU A 63 -14.80 10.19 16.84
CA GLU A 63 -14.79 10.41 18.28
C GLU A 63 -13.39 10.29 18.89
N ILE A 64 -12.59 9.30 18.45
CA ILE A 64 -11.35 8.95 19.16
C ILE A 64 -10.06 9.39 18.46
N GLU A 65 -10.05 9.65 17.15
CA GLU A 65 -8.84 9.91 16.34
C GLU A 65 -7.91 10.98 16.97
N TYR A 66 -8.47 12.10 17.41
CA TYR A 66 -7.74 13.22 18.02
C TYR A 66 -7.79 13.25 19.55
N SER A 67 -8.01 12.10 20.19
CA SER A 67 -8.07 12.05 21.65
C SER A 67 -6.74 12.43 22.29
N SER A 68 -6.75 13.25 23.33
CA SER A 68 -5.54 13.57 24.12
C SER A 68 -5.09 12.41 24.99
N ASP A 69 -6.02 11.55 25.40
CA ASP A 69 -5.74 10.34 26.17
C ASP A 69 -6.76 9.26 25.80
N VAL A 70 -6.33 8.00 25.73
CA VAL A 70 -7.17 6.84 25.41
C VAL A 70 -6.76 5.67 26.28
N ARG A 71 -7.71 5.04 26.98
CA ARG A 71 -7.45 3.92 27.91
C ARG A 71 -8.47 2.82 27.73
N ILE A 72 -8.02 1.57 27.87
CA ILE A 72 -8.90 0.40 27.85
C ILE A 72 -8.98 -0.16 29.26
N GLN A 73 -10.10 0.05 29.93
CA GLN A 73 -10.32 -0.38 31.30
C GLN A 73 -11.80 -0.37 31.65
N GLU A 74 -12.16 -1.07 32.73
CA GLU A 74 -13.57 -1.20 33.15
C GLU A 74 -14.13 0.11 33.72
N ASN A 75 -13.35 0.76 34.58
CA ASN A 75 -13.78 1.94 35.32
C ASN A 75 -13.27 3.22 34.66
N GLN A 76 -14.03 4.31 34.81
CA GLN A 76 -13.60 5.63 34.36
C GLN A 76 -12.22 5.97 34.94
N PRO A 77 -11.25 6.41 34.12
CA PRO A 77 -9.99 6.90 34.64
C PRO A 77 -10.19 8.18 35.48
N GLY A 78 -9.28 8.49 36.39
CA GLY A 78 -9.41 9.68 37.25
C GLY A 78 -9.55 10.98 36.45
N GLY A 79 -10.50 11.83 36.83
CA GLY A 79 -10.81 13.13 36.18
C GLY A 79 -12.22 13.20 35.58
N ASN A 80 -12.66 14.41 35.20
CA ASN A 80 -14.06 14.68 34.83
C ASN A 80 -14.32 14.81 33.32
N ASP A 81 -13.33 14.58 32.45
CA ASP A 81 -13.42 14.87 31.00
C ASP A 81 -13.36 13.61 30.13
N TRP A 82 -13.75 12.47 30.68
CA TRP A 82 -13.66 11.18 30.00
C TRP A 82 -14.98 10.81 29.35
N HIS A 83 -14.90 10.46 28.07
CA HIS A 83 -15.96 9.82 27.31
C HIS A 83 -15.68 8.31 27.23
N SER A 84 -16.73 7.52 27.04
CA SER A 84 -16.66 6.06 26.93
C SER A 84 -17.38 5.56 25.70
N ILE A 85 -16.74 4.64 24.98
CA ILE A 85 -17.34 3.82 23.95
C ILE A 85 -17.30 2.36 24.38
N TYR A 86 -18.43 1.68 24.25
CA TYR A 86 -18.55 0.25 24.53
C TYR A 86 -19.74 -0.33 23.78
N VAL A 87 -19.80 -1.66 23.71
CA VAL A 87 -20.97 -2.35 23.17
C VAL A 87 -21.82 -2.83 24.34
N GLU A 88 -23.12 -2.56 24.31
CA GLU A 88 -24.07 -3.13 25.27
C GLU A 88 -25.26 -3.75 24.55
N ASN A 89 -25.59 -4.99 24.90
CA ASN A 89 -26.65 -5.78 24.26
C ASN A 89 -26.54 -5.87 22.72
N GLY A 90 -25.32 -5.80 22.18
CA GLY A 90 -25.05 -5.87 20.74
C GLY A 90 -25.23 -4.55 19.99
N GLN A 91 -25.30 -3.41 20.69
CA GLN A 91 -25.37 -2.07 20.12
C GLN A 91 -24.21 -1.21 20.63
N LEU A 92 -23.83 -0.18 19.87
CA LEU A 92 -22.80 0.77 20.25
C LEU A 92 -23.37 1.81 21.21
N TYR A 93 -22.69 2.02 22.34
CA TYR A 93 -23.02 3.05 23.31
C TYR A 93 -21.89 4.07 23.43
N ARG A 94 -22.27 5.33 23.57
CA ARG A 94 -21.42 6.44 23.99
C ARG A 94 -21.98 7.03 25.27
N ASP A 95 -21.17 7.06 26.32
CA ASP A 95 -21.52 7.69 27.62
C ASP A 95 -22.88 7.24 28.20
N GLY A 96 -23.24 5.98 28.02
CA GLY A 96 -24.52 5.45 28.50
C GLY A 96 -25.70 5.60 27.55
N VAL A 97 -25.51 6.23 26.39
CA VAL A 97 -26.54 6.46 25.37
C VAL A 97 -26.25 5.61 24.14
N ALA A 98 -27.26 4.94 23.60
CA ALA A 98 -27.14 4.22 22.34
C ALA A 98 -26.85 5.22 21.21
N VAL A 99 -25.81 4.95 20.42
CA VAL A 99 -25.37 5.85 19.33
C VAL A 99 -26.30 5.73 18.13
N PHE A 100 -26.77 4.51 17.86
CA PHE A 100 -27.65 4.19 16.76
C PHE A 100 -28.89 3.48 17.27
N ASP A 101 -30.02 3.70 16.60
CA ASP A 101 -31.27 2.98 16.87
C ASP A 101 -31.13 1.49 16.57
N GLU A 102 -31.98 0.66 17.18
CA GLU A 102 -31.91 -0.81 16.98
C GLU A 102 -32.04 -1.22 15.51
N ASP A 103 -32.82 -0.46 14.73
CA ASP A 103 -33.09 -0.71 13.31
C ASP A 103 -31.89 -0.40 12.41
N TYR A 104 -30.91 0.36 12.89
CA TYR A 104 -29.64 0.57 12.19
C TYR A 104 -28.89 -0.75 11.99
N TYR A 105 -29.03 -1.69 12.93
CA TYR A 105 -28.41 -2.99 12.87
C TYR A 105 -29.24 -3.94 12.00
N TYR A 106 -28.97 -3.91 10.69
CA TYR A 106 -29.66 -4.72 9.68
C TYR A 106 -29.92 -6.15 10.15
N ASN A 107 -31.14 -6.67 9.99
CA ASN A 107 -31.50 -8.04 10.39
C ASN A 107 -31.20 -8.40 11.87
N LYS A 108 -31.20 -7.41 12.77
CA LYS A 108 -30.90 -7.56 14.21
C LYS A 108 -29.52 -8.18 14.47
N ARG A 109 -28.53 -7.77 13.68
CA ARG A 109 -27.14 -8.18 13.88
C ARG A 109 -26.64 -7.63 15.21
N LYS A 110 -25.89 -8.45 15.95
CA LYS A 110 -25.23 -8.04 17.18
C LYS A 110 -23.83 -7.54 16.86
N LEU A 111 -23.52 -6.34 17.31
CA LEU A 111 -22.18 -5.77 17.28
C LEU A 111 -21.27 -6.46 18.30
N GLU A 112 -20.03 -6.68 17.93
CA GLU A 112 -18.93 -6.99 18.83
C GLU A 112 -17.71 -6.18 18.40
N ILE A 113 -17.01 -5.59 19.36
CA ILE A 113 -15.79 -4.83 19.13
C ILE A 113 -14.68 -5.44 19.97
N ASN A 114 -13.57 -5.72 19.31
CA ASN A 114 -12.35 -6.21 19.95
C ASN A 114 -11.23 -5.20 19.71
N VAL A 115 -10.48 -4.90 20.76
CA VAL A 115 -9.41 -3.90 20.74
C VAL A 115 -8.10 -4.51 21.21
N ASN A 116 -6.98 -4.04 20.68
CA ASN A 116 -5.64 -4.48 21.07
C ASN A 116 -4.70 -3.28 21.15
N GLY A 117 -4.28 -2.94 22.37
CA GLY A 117 -3.32 -1.87 22.61
C GLY A 117 -1.88 -2.36 22.52
N PHE A 118 -1.01 -1.54 21.94
CA PHE A 118 0.38 -1.92 21.74
C PHE A 118 1.30 -1.40 22.84
N LYS A 119 2.43 -2.07 23.04
CA LYS A 119 3.50 -1.61 23.96
C LYS A 119 4.02 -0.22 23.61
N ASN A 120 3.87 0.21 22.36
CA ASN A 120 4.23 1.56 21.94
C ASN A 120 3.32 2.63 22.58
N GLY A 121 2.19 2.29 23.21
CA GLY A 121 1.40 3.19 24.06
C GLY A 121 0.63 4.29 23.32
N TYR A 122 0.63 4.29 21.99
CA TYR A 122 -0.13 5.23 21.17
C TYR A 122 -0.81 4.58 19.97
N ARG A 123 -0.60 3.27 19.75
CA ARG A 123 -1.30 2.50 18.71
C ARG A 123 -2.35 1.58 19.31
N LEU A 124 -3.52 1.53 18.66
CA LEU A 124 -4.63 0.67 19.01
C LEU A 124 -5.22 0.02 17.76
N ASP A 125 -5.21 -1.31 17.68
CA ASP A 125 -5.91 -2.03 16.62
C ASP A 125 -7.34 -2.35 17.09
N MET A 126 -8.35 -1.99 16.29
CA MET A 126 -9.76 -2.27 16.53
C MET A 126 -10.32 -3.19 15.45
N LYS A 127 -11.12 -4.19 15.86
CA LYS A 127 -11.83 -5.11 14.97
C LYS A 127 -13.31 -5.10 15.33
N ILE A 128 -14.15 -4.77 14.36
CA ILE A 128 -15.60 -4.71 14.47
C ILE A 128 -16.20 -5.95 13.79
N TYR A 129 -17.15 -6.60 14.45
CA TYR A 129 -17.86 -7.77 13.97
C TYR A 129 -19.37 -7.53 14.05
N LEU A 130 -20.08 -7.83 12.96
CA LEU A 130 -21.54 -7.95 12.97
C LEU A 130 -21.91 -9.43 12.92
N LYS A 131 -22.59 -9.90 13.96
CA LYS A 131 -22.92 -11.32 14.14
C LYS A 131 -24.42 -11.58 14.09
N LYS A 132 -24.82 -12.75 13.58
CA LYS A 132 -26.17 -13.30 13.77
C LYS A 132 -26.04 -14.75 14.20
N ASN A 133 -26.73 -15.12 15.27
CA ASN A 133 -26.65 -16.47 15.85
C ASN A 133 -25.20 -16.93 16.09
N ASN A 134 -24.34 -16.02 16.56
CA ASN A 134 -22.91 -16.24 16.80
C ASN A 134 -22.03 -16.46 15.54
N GLU A 135 -22.61 -16.37 14.34
CA GLU A 135 -21.88 -16.41 13.08
C GLU A 135 -21.49 -14.99 12.64
N ILE A 136 -20.24 -14.81 12.20
CA ILE A 136 -19.75 -13.52 11.68
C ILE A 136 -20.31 -13.32 10.28
N LYS A 137 -21.04 -12.22 10.09
CA LYS A 137 -21.65 -11.85 8.80
C LYS A 137 -20.91 -10.72 8.11
N TYR A 138 -20.33 -9.82 8.90
CA TYR A 138 -19.39 -8.81 8.41
C TYR A 138 -18.30 -8.54 9.44
N ARG A 139 -17.12 -8.14 8.95
CA ARG A 139 -15.96 -7.78 9.75
C ARG A 139 -15.21 -6.64 9.07
N THR A 140 -14.89 -5.60 9.84
CA THR A 140 -13.96 -4.54 9.44
C THR A 140 -12.93 -4.32 10.55
N SER A 141 -11.82 -3.66 10.23
CA SER A 141 -10.75 -3.38 11.18
C SER A 141 -10.04 -2.08 10.86
N HIS A 142 -9.58 -1.39 11.89
CA HIS A 142 -8.85 -0.15 11.76
C HIS A 142 -7.75 -0.05 12.82
N THR A 143 -6.67 0.61 12.48
CA THR A 143 -5.54 0.87 13.38
C THR A 143 -5.51 2.35 13.69
N PHE A 144 -5.73 2.70 14.95
CA PHE A 144 -5.61 4.07 15.42
C PHE A 144 -4.18 4.37 15.85
N GLU A 145 -3.62 5.46 15.35
CA GLU A 145 -2.38 6.04 15.83
C GLU A 145 -2.64 7.40 16.47
N PHE A 146 -2.70 7.43 17.80
CA PHE A 146 -3.04 8.64 18.54
C PHE A 146 -1.82 9.56 18.67
N LEU A 147 -1.73 10.57 17.82
CA LEU A 147 -0.60 11.51 17.79
C LEU A 147 -0.37 12.21 19.14
N ASN A 148 -1.45 12.56 19.84
CA ASN A 148 -1.39 13.20 21.16
C ASN A 148 -0.78 12.26 22.22
N LEU A 149 -1.08 10.95 22.15
CA LEU A 149 -0.45 9.94 22.99
C LEU A 149 1.01 9.70 22.59
N LYS A 150 1.33 9.73 21.29
CA LYS A 150 2.71 9.62 20.78
C LYS A 150 3.57 10.75 21.34
N LYS A 151 3.07 11.99 21.37
CA LYS A 151 3.73 13.15 22.00
C LYS A 151 3.88 12.98 23.51
N THR A 152 2.82 12.56 24.19
CA THR A 152 2.83 12.33 25.64
C THR A 152 3.87 11.26 26.03
N LYS A 153 3.95 10.17 25.28
CA LYS A 153 4.94 9.12 25.52
C LYS A 153 6.37 9.54 25.17
N LYS A 154 6.57 10.40 24.15
CA LYS A 154 7.88 11.01 23.91
C LYS A 154 8.33 11.86 25.09
N ALA A 155 7.41 12.59 25.72
CA ALA A 155 7.69 13.41 26.90
C ALA A 155 7.90 12.56 28.18
N ASP A 156 7.18 11.45 28.32
CA ASP A 156 7.32 10.50 29.42
C ASP A 156 7.36 9.06 28.88
N SER A 157 8.57 8.51 28.76
CA SER A 157 8.81 7.16 28.22
C SER A 157 8.20 6.04 29.04
N THR A 158 7.80 6.31 30.29
CA THR A 158 7.13 5.36 31.18
C THR A 158 5.61 5.35 30.98
N TYR A 159 5.07 6.36 30.28
CA TYR A 159 3.65 6.45 29.98
C TYR A 159 3.24 5.42 28.93
N ASN A 160 2.43 4.45 29.34
CA ASN A 160 1.76 3.53 28.43
C ASN A 160 0.31 3.30 28.88
N PRO A 161 -0.67 3.92 28.21
CA PRO A 161 -2.09 3.81 28.57
C PRO A 161 -2.68 2.43 28.27
N PHE A 162 -1.95 1.57 27.56
CA PHE A 162 -2.36 0.20 27.21
C PHE A 162 -1.64 -0.88 28.02
N ASN A 163 -0.89 -0.51 29.07
CA ASN A 163 -0.15 -1.48 29.91
C ASN A 163 -1.04 -2.60 30.49
N ASN A 164 -2.29 -2.30 30.78
CA ASN A 164 -3.24 -3.26 31.35
C ASN A 164 -3.88 -4.17 30.28
N VAL A 165 -3.67 -3.87 28.99
CA VAL A 165 -4.34 -4.51 27.85
C VAL A 165 -3.34 -4.67 26.70
N LEU A 166 -2.30 -5.49 26.94
CA LEU A 166 -1.27 -5.85 25.94
C LEU A 166 -1.71 -7.01 25.03
N SER A 167 -2.94 -7.48 25.18
CA SER A 167 -3.56 -8.55 24.40
C SER A 167 -4.97 -8.16 24.00
N LYS A 168 -5.50 -8.80 22.95
CA LYS A 168 -6.86 -8.58 22.43
C LYS A 168 -7.90 -8.69 23.56
N VAL A 169 -8.65 -7.61 23.80
CA VAL A 169 -9.74 -7.51 24.79
C VAL A 169 -11.05 -7.20 24.06
N SER A 170 -12.14 -7.79 24.56
CA SER A 170 -13.48 -7.48 24.04
C SER A 170 -14.10 -6.34 24.84
N VAL A 171 -14.77 -5.40 24.17
CA VAL A 171 -15.49 -4.29 24.83
C VAL A 171 -17.01 -4.49 24.80
N VAL A 172 -17.44 -5.75 24.93
CA VAL A 172 -18.84 -6.16 24.91
C VAL A 172 -19.36 -6.39 26.34
N ASN A 173 -20.35 -5.59 26.72
CA ASN A 173 -21.03 -5.64 28.02
C ASN A 173 -22.41 -6.30 27.86
N GLU A 174 -22.61 -7.50 28.40
CA GLU A 174 -23.91 -8.18 28.41
C GLU A 174 -24.65 -7.95 29.73
N ARG A 175 -25.92 -7.50 29.70
CA ARG A 175 -26.80 -7.53 30.87
C ARG A 175 -27.43 -8.92 31.00
N ASN A 176 -26.70 -9.91 31.54
CA ASN A 176 -27.23 -10.97 32.41
C ASN A 176 -26.18 -12.04 32.77
N THR A 177 -25.90 -12.09 34.09
CA THR A 177 -25.59 -13.23 34.98
C THR A 177 -24.49 -14.25 34.61
N GLU A 178 -23.46 -14.25 35.47
CA GLU A 178 -22.55 -15.36 35.83
C GLU A 178 -21.31 -15.66 34.98
N LYS A 179 -21.05 -14.94 33.89
CA LYS A 179 -19.70 -14.89 33.32
C LYS A 179 -19.08 -13.52 33.54
N ASN A 180 -17.86 -13.51 34.09
CA ASN A 180 -16.96 -12.35 34.11
C ASN A 180 -16.55 -11.99 32.67
N ASN A 181 -17.52 -11.69 31.80
CA ASN A 181 -17.27 -11.13 30.49
C ASN A 181 -16.93 -9.65 30.72
N GLU A 182 -15.63 -9.41 30.88
CA GLU A 182 -14.87 -8.21 30.54
C GLU A 182 -15.70 -6.92 30.40
N LYS A 183 -15.81 -6.13 31.48
CA LYS A 183 -16.51 -4.83 31.51
C LYS A 183 -15.76 -3.70 30.80
N TYR A 184 -14.84 -4.03 29.91
CA TYR A 184 -13.89 -3.07 29.37
C TYR A 184 -14.59 -2.06 28.46
N ARG A 185 -14.19 -0.80 28.61
CA ARG A 185 -14.63 0.30 27.75
C ARG A 185 -13.40 0.97 27.15
N VAL A 186 -13.57 1.54 25.97
CA VAL A 186 -12.60 2.49 25.42
C VAL A 186 -12.94 3.84 26.01
N TRP A 187 -12.13 4.28 26.97
CA TRP A 187 -12.21 5.61 27.56
C TRP A 187 -11.33 6.57 26.76
N TYR A 188 -11.83 7.75 26.43
CA TYR A 188 -11.08 8.74 25.69
C TYR A 188 -11.36 10.16 26.18
N LYS A 189 -10.37 11.03 26.09
CA LYS A 189 -10.54 12.47 26.28
C LYS A 189 -10.52 13.15 24.92
N LYS A 190 -11.63 13.79 24.56
CA LYS A 190 -11.70 14.55 23.31
C LYS A 190 -10.86 15.81 23.44
N ASP A 191 -9.85 15.96 22.61
CA ASP A 191 -9.10 17.21 22.47
C ASP A 191 -9.40 17.77 21.08
N TYR A 192 -10.04 18.94 21.06
CA TYR A 192 -10.36 19.64 19.81
C TYR A 192 -9.15 20.36 19.22
N SER A 193 -8.03 20.38 19.96
CA SER A 193 -6.77 20.92 19.46
C SER A 193 -6.19 19.89 18.50
N GLU A 194 -6.47 20.06 17.21
CA GLU A 194 -5.75 19.41 16.12
C GLU A 194 -4.25 19.66 16.38
N ILE A 195 -3.54 18.69 16.98
CA ILE A 195 -2.09 18.79 17.09
C ILE A 195 -1.59 18.56 15.66
N LYS A 196 -1.39 19.68 14.96
CA LYS A 196 -0.55 19.71 13.78
C LYS A 196 0.78 19.08 14.19
N PRO A 197 1.29 18.09 13.45
CA PRO A 197 2.60 17.53 13.74
C PRO A 197 3.58 18.70 13.84
N ASP A 198 4.21 18.87 15.02
CA ASP A 198 5.37 19.75 15.14
C ASP A 198 6.38 19.27 14.08
N GLU A 199 6.88 20.22 13.31
CA GLU A 199 7.84 20.04 12.22
C GLU A 199 9.14 19.39 12.72
N GLU A 200 9.12 18.07 12.91
CA GLU A 200 10.28 17.21 12.86
C GLU A 200 9.96 16.09 11.88
N LYS A 201 10.42 16.32 10.65
CA LYS A 201 10.51 15.31 9.58
C LYS A 201 11.19 14.06 10.13
N LYS A 202 10.38 13.05 10.44
CA LYS A 202 10.74 11.65 10.25
C LYS A 202 9.52 10.97 9.65
N ASP A 203 9.63 10.71 8.36
CA ASP A 203 8.77 9.81 7.60
C ASP A 203 8.51 8.54 8.42
N ASP A 204 7.27 8.37 8.86
CA ASP A 204 6.75 7.07 9.27
C ASP A 204 6.05 6.51 8.02
N SER A 205 6.84 5.98 7.07
CA SER A 205 6.30 5.43 5.82
C SER A 205 5.90 3.98 5.95
N THR A 206 4.76 3.78 6.57
CA THR A 206 4.03 2.55 6.28
C THR A 206 2.71 2.81 5.57
N ASP A 207 2.46 4.06 5.14
CA ASP A 207 1.31 4.39 4.29
C ASP A 207 1.59 4.00 2.83
N THR A 208 1.45 2.71 2.54
CA THR A 208 1.35 2.19 1.17
C THR A 208 -0.12 2.12 0.79
N ASP A 209 -0.87 3.21 0.94
CA ASP A 209 -2.25 3.27 0.44
C ASP A 209 -2.20 3.28 -1.09
N GLN A 210 -2.25 2.07 -1.67
CA GLN A 210 -2.30 1.78 -3.10
C GLN A 210 -3.67 2.13 -3.69
N THR A 211 -4.24 3.26 -3.31
CA THR A 211 -5.49 3.75 -3.88
C THR A 211 -5.16 4.46 -5.18
N LYS A 212 -5.67 3.96 -6.31
CA LYS A 212 -5.78 4.69 -7.58
C LYS A 212 -6.70 5.89 -7.41
N ASP A 213 -6.24 6.88 -6.66
CA ASP A 213 -7.02 8.02 -6.21
C ASP A 213 -6.87 9.23 -7.14
N GLY A 214 -6.02 9.13 -8.16
CA GLY A 214 -5.75 10.15 -9.16
C GLY A 214 -4.68 11.17 -8.74
N THR A 215 -4.08 11.00 -7.57
CA THR A 215 -2.98 11.85 -7.08
C THR A 215 -1.63 11.36 -7.59
N VAL A 216 -0.59 12.16 -7.34
CA VAL A 216 0.79 11.84 -7.75
C VAL A 216 1.32 10.50 -7.17
N ALA A 217 0.69 9.98 -6.10
CA ALA A 217 0.99 8.63 -5.57
C ALA A 217 0.77 7.52 -6.62
N ASP A 218 -0.14 7.72 -7.58
CA ASP A 218 -0.47 6.71 -8.60
C ASP A 218 0.69 6.44 -9.57
N ILE A 219 1.71 7.32 -9.61
CA ILE A 219 2.93 7.08 -10.39
C ILE A 219 3.66 5.81 -9.91
N ILE A 220 3.47 5.37 -8.65
CA ILE A 220 4.04 4.11 -8.16
C ILE A 220 3.57 2.92 -9.03
N PHE A 221 2.35 2.95 -9.57
CA PHE A 221 1.83 1.88 -10.43
C PHE A 221 2.52 1.80 -11.80
N ASN A 222 3.32 2.81 -12.15
CA ASN A 222 4.13 2.83 -13.36
C ASN A 222 5.55 2.30 -13.15
N ILE A 223 5.90 1.85 -11.93
CA ILE A 223 7.20 1.25 -11.68
C ILE A 223 7.32 -0.06 -12.45
N ASP A 224 8.33 -0.12 -13.30
CA ASP A 224 8.67 -1.27 -14.13
C ASP A 224 10.18 -1.38 -14.28
N ALA A 225 10.64 -2.39 -15.03
CA ALA A 225 12.06 -2.60 -15.24
C ALA A 225 12.78 -1.50 -16.05
N ASN A 226 12.05 -0.53 -16.63
CA ASN A 226 12.64 0.59 -17.35
C ASN A 226 13.05 1.70 -16.38
N ASN A 227 12.20 2.03 -15.40
CA ASN A 227 12.42 3.15 -14.48
C ASN A 227 12.88 2.74 -13.07
N TYR A 228 12.79 1.47 -12.68
CA TYR A 228 13.18 1.01 -11.36
C TYR A 228 14.70 1.07 -11.12
N TRP A 229 15.10 1.66 -10.00
CA TRP A 229 16.49 1.70 -9.54
C TRP A 229 16.72 1.16 -8.12
N GLY A 230 15.68 0.69 -7.42
CA GLY A 230 15.83 0.22 -6.04
C GLY A 230 16.10 1.37 -5.06
N VAL A 231 16.96 1.13 -4.06
CA VAL A 231 17.31 2.13 -3.04
C VAL A 231 18.15 3.26 -3.66
N TYR A 232 18.00 4.49 -3.19
CA TYR A 232 18.83 5.61 -3.63
C TYR A 232 20.23 5.53 -3.03
N HIS A 233 21.22 5.84 -3.86
CA HIS A 233 22.63 5.85 -3.49
C HIS A 233 23.22 7.26 -3.68
N ASP A 234 23.53 7.94 -2.57
CA ASP A 234 24.08 9.30 -2.55
C ASP A 234 25.36 9.42 -3.38
N ASP A 235 26.17 8.36 -3.41
CA ASP A 235 27.42 8.30 -4.13
C ASP A 235 27.24 8.19 -5.64
N ILE A 236 26.04 7.91 -6.18
CA ILE A 236 25.76 7.81 -7.63
C ILE A 236 24.88 8.91 -8.24
N GLY A 237 24.51 9.96 -7.49
CA GLY A 237 23.50 10.97 -7.88
C GLY A 237 23.50 11.52 -9.33
N TYR A 238 24.63 11.47 -10.04
CA TYR A 238 24.76 11.85 -11.47
C TYR A 238 24.24 10.84 -12.50
N SER A 239 23.86 9.64 -12.06
CA SER A 239 23.41 8.56 -12.95
C SER A 239 21.91 8.63 -13.27
N TYR A 240 21.12 9.13 -12.32
CA TYR A 240 19.67 9.14 -12.40
C TYR A 240 19.22 10.14 -13.44
N LYS A 241 18.42 9.64 -14.38
CA LYS A 241 17.79 10.41 -15.45
C LYS A 241 16.34 10.67 -15.11
N LYS A 242 15.80 11.74 -15.70
CA LYS A 242 14.37 12.03 -15.65
C LYS A 242 13.57 10.77 -15.96
N GLY A 243 12.66 10.41 -15.05
CA GLY A 243 11.81 9.22 -15.14
C GLY A 243 12.27 8.05 -14.28
N ASP A 244 13.53 8.01 -13.84
CA ASP A 244 14.03 6.99 -12.91
C ASP A 244 13.32 7.10 -11.55
N ILE A 245 13.03 5.96 -10.92
CA ILE A 245 12.31 5.85 -9.66
C ILE A 245 13.17 5.09 -8.64
N VAL A 246 13.34 5.70 -7.47
CA VAL A 246 14.16 5.20 -6.35
C VAL A 246 13.38 5.20 -5.05
N TRP A 247 13.75 4.29 -4.15
CA TRP A 247 13.33 4.29 -2.75
C TRP A 247 14.33 5.08 -1.92
N TYR A 248 13.86 6.07 -1.17
CA TYR A 248 14.72 6.84 -0.27
C TYR A 248 13.94 7.44 0.88
N ASN A 249 14.51 7.33 2.08
CA ASN A 249 13.96 7.89 3.30
C ASN A 249 12.47 7.64 3.36
N ASN A 250 12.10 6.35 3.35
CA ASN A 250 10.73 5.98 3.62
C ASN A 250 9.76 6.51 2.54
N SER A 251 10.15 6.55 1.27
CA SER A 251 9.25 6.97 0.17
C SER A 251 9.80 6.59 -1.19
N TRP A 252 8.89 6.44 -2.15
CA TRP A 252 9.25 6.38 -3.56
C TRP A 252 9.43 7.79 -4.12
N TRP A 253 10.46 7.98 -4.93
CA TRP A 253 10.78 9.26 -5.56
C TRP A 253 11.06 9.08 -7.04
N GLN A 254 10.51 9.95 -7.88
CA GLN A 254 10.81 10.01 -9.30
C GLN A 254 11.74 11.18 -9.61
N LYS A 255 12.80 10.94 -10.38
CA LYS A 255 13.67 12.00 -10.88
C LYS A 255 12.90 12.81 -11.90
N VAL A 256 12.79 14.13 -11.68
CA VAL A 256 12.02 15.00 -12.60
C VAL A 256 12.88 15.68 -13.64
N ASN A 257 14.15 15.97 -13.38
CA ASN A 257 15.06 16.64 -14.33
C ASN A 257 16.47 16.04 -14.34
N ASP A 258 17.22 16.31 -15.39
CA ASP A 258 18.60 15.83 -15.59
C ASP A 258 19.69 16.83 -15.14
N TYR A 259 19.31 18.04 -14.71
CA TYR A 259 20.26 19.14 -14.46
C TYR A 259 20.73 19.22 -13.01
N HIS A 260 19.87 18.85 -12.06
CA HIS A 260 20.14 18.93 -10.62
C HIS A 260 20.48 17.55 -10.07
N ASN A 261 21.59 17.02 -10.59
CA ASN A 261 22.07 15.67 -10.30
C ASN A 261 22.90 15.56 -9.01
N ASP A 262 23.29 16.70 -8.44
CA ASP A 262 23.95 16.79 -7.13
C ASP A 262 22.96 16.73 -5.95
N LYS A 263 21.66 16.69 -6.24
CA LYS A 263 20.59 16.71 -5.22
C LYS A 263 20.04 15.31 -5.00
N TYR A 264 19.95 14.93 -3.73
CA TYR A 264 19.30 13.68 -3.28
C TYR A 264 17.79 13.88 -3.09
N PRO A 265 16.97 12.80 -3.06
CA PRO A 265 15.53 12.92 -2.89
C PRO A 265 15.16 13.63 -1.58
N GLY A 266 14.19 14.55 -1.63
CA GLY A 266 13.80 15.37 -0.48
C GLY A 266 14.78 16.48 -0.07
N SER A 267 15.91 16.66 -0.75
CA SER A 267 16.87 17.75 -0.45
C SER A 267 16.46 19.11 -1.01
N SER A 268 15.71 19.12 -2.11
CA SER A 268 15.19 20.32 -2.75
C SER A 268 14.03 19.99 -3.69
N ALA A 269 13.07 20.89 -3.77
CA ALA A 269 11.88 20.74 -4.62
C ALA A 269 12.14 20.98 -6.12
N VAL A 270 13.40 20.92 -6.56
CA VAL A 270 13.73 21.05 -7.99
C VAL A 270 14.00 19.71 -8.66
N SER A 271 14.46 18.67 -7.94
CA SER A 271 15.13 17.51 -8.59
C SER A 271 14.35 16.20 -8.53
N TRP A 272 13.55 16.03 -7.49
CA TRP A 272 12.87 14.78 -7.17
C TRP A 272 11.43 15.05 -6.78
N LYS A 273 10.54 14.23 -7.30
CA LYS A 273 9.11 14.22 -6.98
C LYS A 273 8.82 13.09 -6.03
N LYS A 274 8.28 13.39 -4.85
CA LYS A 274 7.81 12.40 -3.89
C LYS A 274 6.52 11.80 -4.43
N LEU A 275 6.44 10.47 -4.49
CA LEU A 275 5.25 9.77 -4.93
C LEU A 275 4.32 9.54 -3.74
N ASP A 276 3.81 10.64 -3.19
CA ASP A 276 2.91 10.68 -2.04
C ASP A 276 1.70 11.57 -2.38
N ARG A 277 0.51 11.14 -1.99
CA ARG A 277 -0.73 11.89 -2.23
C ARG A 277 -0.71 13.25 -1.55
N ASN A 278 0.01 13.39 -0.43
CA ASN A 278 0.12 14.61 0.32
C ASN A 278 1.24 15.49 -0.23
N PHE A 279 0.99 16.80 -0.20
CA PHE A 279 1.98 17.79 -0.58
C PHE A 279 3.22 17.75 0.35
N ASP A 280 4.40 17.71 -0.26
CA ASP A 280 5.68 17.86 0.41
C ASP A 280 6.42 19.08 -0.16
N ILE A 281 6.80 20.01 0.71
CA ILE A 281 7.52 21.26 0.37
C ILE A 281 8.89 21.02 -0.29
N ASN A 282 9.45 19.83 -0.13
CA ASN A 282 10.71 19.42 -0.74
C ASN A 282 10.52 18.60 -2.03
N SER A 283 9.28 18.39 -2.48
CA SER A 283 8.97 17.63 -3.68
C SER A 283 8.80 18.55 -4.89
N ALA A 284 9.37 18.18 -6.02
CA ALA A 284 9.02 18.79 -7.30
C ALA A 284 7.66 18.30 -7.79
N TYR A 285 6.96 19.12 -8.59
CA TYR A 285 5.71 18.72 -9.25
C TYR A 285 5.70 19.17 -10.71
N ASP A 286 5.16 18.33 -11.60
CA ASP A 286 4.93 18.68 -13.00
C ASP A 286 3.49 19.14 -13.24
N LYS A 287 3.23 19.78 -14.38
CA LYS A 287 1.89 20.24 -14.71
C LYS A 287 0.93 19.06 -14.76
N GLY A 288 -0.21 19.23 -14.11
CA GLY A 288 -1.25 18.20 -14.04
C GLY A 288 -1.15 17.32 -12.80
N ASP A 289 -0.01 17.29 -12.10
CA ASP A 289 0.13 16.56 -10.84
C ASP A 289 -0.91 17.05 -9.82
N ILE A 290 -1.52 16.11 -9.11
CA ILE A 290 -2.52 16.40 -8.08
C ILE A 290 -2.01 15.93 -6.72
N VAL A 291 -2.12 16.80 -5.72
CA VAL A 291 -1.75 16.53 -4.31
C VAL A 291 -2.86 16.96 -3.37
N ILE A 292 -2.79 16.47 -2.14
CA ILE A 292 -3.63 16.83 -1.01
C ILE A 292 -2.85 17.78 -0.11
N TYR A 293 -3.45 18.92 0.19
CA TYR A 293 -2.96 19.84 1.21
C TYR A 293 -4.17 20.45 1.92
N ASP A 294 -4.14 20.56 3.25
CA ASP A 294 -5.21 21.19 4.03
C ASP A 294 -6.63 20.69 3.66
N LYS A 295 -6.77 19.35 3.56
CA LYS A 295 -8.02 18.64 3.20
C LYS A 295 -8.61 19.03 1.84
N LYS A 296 -7.78 19.53 0.92
CA LYS A 296 -8.18 19.88 -0.44
C LYS A 296 -7.23 19.30 -1.47
N TYR A 297 -7.78 19.00 -2.64
CA TYR A 297 -6.99 18.66 -3.81
C TYR A 297 -6.47 19.92 -4.50
N TYR A 298 -5.20 19.90 -4.87
CA TYR A 298 -4.54 20.95 -5.64
C TYR A 298 -3.88 20.35 -6.88
N GLN A 299 -4.09 20.97 -8.03
CA GLN A 299 -3.46 20.59 -9.29
C GLN A 299 -2.36 21.59 -9.66
N CYS A 300 -1.18 21.08 -10.00
CA CYS A 300 -0.06 21.92 -10.43
C CYS A 300 -0.27 22.44 -11.86
N LYS A 301 0.00 23.73 -12.10
CA LYS A 301 -0.18 24.40 -13.40
C LYS A 301 1.08 24.48 -14.25
N SER A 302 2.24 24.30 -13.64
CA SER A 302 3.54 24.47 -14.29
C SER A 302 4.34 23.19 -14.22
N ASP A 303 5.05 22.88 -15.31
CA ASP A 303 6.06 21.83 -15.29
C ASP A 303 7.23 22.25 -14.40
N TYR A 304 7.89 21.28 -13.78
CA TYR A 304 9.10 21.47 -12.97
C TYR A 304 8.95 22.56 -11.90
N PHE A 305 7.84 22.49 -11.16
CA PHE A 305 7.54 23.45 -10.12
C PHE A 305 8.31 23.15 -8.82
N ASP A 306 9.10 24.15 -8.41
CA ASP A 306 9.75 24.20 -7.10
C ASP A 306 8.74 24.59 -6.01
N SER A 307 8.28 23.58 -5.27
CA SER A 307 7.26 23.68 -4.24
C SER A 307 7.72 24.24 -2.90
N ASN A 308 8.85 24.96 -2.86
CA ASN A 308 9.36 25.69 -1.68
C ASN A 308 8.30 26.56 -0.94
N HIS A 309 7.08 26.71 -1.49
CA HIS A 309 5.89 27.22 -0.82
C HIS A 309 4.68 26.28 -0.98
N PRO A 310 3.82 26.19 0.06
CA PRO A 310 2.62 25.38 0.04
C PRO A 310 1.54 25.91 -0.93
N PRO A 311 0.64 25.05 -1.45
CA PRO A 311 -0.31 25.41 -2.51
C PRO A 311 -1.29 26.54 -2.19
N TYR A 312 -1.57 26.80 -0.90
CA TYR A 312 -2.46 27.89 -0.49
C TYR A 312 -1.79 29.27 -0.49
N ASN A 313 -0.45 29.32 -0.42
CA ASN A 313 0.32 30.57 -0.42
C ASN A 313 0.76 30.94 -1.84
N ASP A 314 -0.14 30.71 -2.79
CA ASP A 314 0.13 30.85 -4.21
C ASP A 314 0.08 32.32 -4.66
N LYS A 315 1.06 33.10 -4.23
CA LYS A 315 1.27 34.47 -4.73
C LYS A 315 1.59 34.51 -6.24
N ILE A 316 1.81 33.35 -6.87
CA ILE A 316 2.36 33.20 -8.21
C ILE A 316 1.33 32.59 -9.19
N GLY A 317 0.22 32.01 -8.70
CA GLY A 317 -0.84 31.40 -9.52
C GLY A 317 -0.48 30.00 -10.07
N GLN A 318 0.37 29.24 -9.40
CA GLN A 318 0.92 27.94 -9.79
C GLN A 318 0.08 26.71 -9.40
N TRP A 319 -0.91 26.85 -8.52
CA TRP A 319 -1.82 25.76 -8.14
C TRP A 319 -3.28 26.09 -8.48
N ASP A 320 -4.05 25.08 -8.86
CA ASP A 320 -5.51 25.12 -8.90
C ASP A 320 -6.09 24.33 -7.73
N CYS A 321 -6.82 25.00 -6.84
CA CYS A 321 -7.62 24.32 -5.83
C CYS A 321 -8.82 23.63 -6.51
N LEU A 322 -8.85 22.30 -6.53
CA LEU A 322 -9.91 21.51 -7.13
C LEU A 322 -11.13 21.36 -6.20
N GLY A 323 -10.91 21.36 -4.89
CA GLY A 323 -11.98 21.27 -3.88
C GLY A 323 -11.62 20.36 -2.70
N ASP A 324 -12.58 20.17 -1.79
CA ASP A 324 -12.44 19.38 -0.56
C ASP A 324 -12.33 17.88 -0.86
N ILE A 325 -11.45 17.18 -0.13
CA ILE A 325 -11.27 15.72 -0.26
C ILE A 325 -12.51 14.92 0.14
N ASN A 326 -13.41 15.51 0.94
CA ASN A 326 -14.67 14.87 1.36
C ASN A 326 -15.81 15.11 0.37
N ASN A 327 -15.61 15.92 -0.67
CA ASN A 327 -16.63 16.16 -1.68
C ASN A 327 -16.59 15.02 -2.73
N PRO A 328 -17.66 14.19 -2.83
CA PRO A 328 -17.67 13.03 -3.73
C PRO A 328 -17.48 13.39 -5.21
N ASP A 329 -17.99 14.54 -5.66
CA ASP A 329 -17.87 14.99 -7.05
C ASP A 329 -16.41 15.39 -7.38
N VAL A 330 -15.73 16.02 -6.41
CA VAL A 330 -14.32 16.38 -6.53
C VAL A 330 -13.47 15.11 -6.56
N VAL A 331 -13.71 14.17 -5.63
CA VAL A 331 -13.02 12.87 -5.58
C VAL A 331 -13.20 12.11 -6.89
N ALA A 332 -14.42 12.04 -7.42
CA ALA A 332 -14.71 11.36 -8.68
C ALA A 332 -13.97 12.01 -9.87
N LYS A 333 -13.84 13.34 -9.88
CA LYS A 333 -13.08 14.06 -10.90
C LYS A 333 -11.59 13.79 -10.80
N VAL A 334 -11.03 13.83 -9.59
CA VAL A 334 -9.59 13.57 -9.35
C VAL A 334 -9.25 12.13 -9.75
N LYS A 335 -10.07 11.14 -9.41
CA LYS A 335 -9.88 9.73 -9.81
C LYS A 335 -9.82 9.47 -11.31
N ASN A 336 -10.29 10.40 -12.15
CA ASN A 336 -10.16 10.29 -13.60
C ASN A 336 -8.78 10.74 -14.10
N ASN A 337 -7.96 11.36 -13.26
CA ASN A 337 -6.59 11.70 -13.58
C ASN A 337 -5.73 10.43 -13.63
N THR A 338 -4.93 10.28 -14.69
CA THR A 338 -4.08 9.11 -14.92
C THR A 338 -2.66 9.56 -15.21
N TYR A 339 -1.70 8.77 -14.75
CA TYR A 339 -0.29 8.98 -15.03
C TYR A 339 0.17 7.88 -15.98
N ASP A 340 0.70 8.26 -17.15
CA ASP A 340 1.23 7.33 -18.12
C ASP A 340 2.76 7.26 -18.01
N ASN A 341 3.31 6.04 -18.02
CA ASN A 341 4.76 5.86 -18.13
C ASN A 341 5.22 6.18 -19.56
N THR A 342 5.83 7.35 -19.74
CA THR A 342 6.44 7.76 -21.03
C THR A 342 7.95 7.54 -21.05
N TYR A 343 8.52 7.01 -19.97
CA TYR A 343 9.95 6.77 -19.86
C TYR A 343 10.37 5.53 -20.64
N ASN A 344 11.37 5.67 -21.50
CA ASN A 344 11.94 4.54 -22.23
C ASN A 344 13.46 4.59 -22.15
N ASN A 345 14.01 3.89 -21.16
CA ASN A 345 15.45 3.63 -21.10
C ASN A 345 15.82 2.56 -22.14
N THR A 346 16.59 2.93 -23.15
CA THR A 346 16.99 2.00 -24.23
C THR A 346 18.05 0.98 -23.77
N LEU A 347 18.75 1.23 -22.67
CA LEU A 347 19.77 0.32 -22.13
C LEU A 347 19.10 -0.89 -21.46
N LYS A 348 19.49 -2.09 -21.88
CA LYS A 348 19.02 -3.35 -21.28
C LYS A 348 19.91 -3.73 -20.10
N THR A 349 19.78 -2.99 -18.99
CA THR A 349 20.46 -3.27 -17.71
C THR A 349 20.06 -4.64 -17.15
N VAL A 350 20.72 -5.13 -16.09
CA VAL A 350 20.35 -6.41 -15.46
C VAL A 350 18.89 -6.44 -15.00
N VAL A 351 18.36 -5.33 -14.46
CA VAL A 351 16.93 -5.20 -14.13
C VAL A 351 16.08 -5.42 -15.38
N LYS A 352 16.32 -4.66 -16.46
CA LYS A 352 15.59 -4.82 -17.72
C LYS A 352 15.85 -6.15 -18.43
N LYS A 353 16.97 -6.82 -18.18
CA LYS A 353 17.31 -8.11 -18.77
C LYS A 353 16.51 -9.24 -18.13
N TYR A 354 16.34 -9.20 -16.80
CA TYR A 354 15.79 -10.31 -16.03
C TYR A 354 14.36 -10.05 -15.53
N LEU A 355 13.94 -8.78 -15.40
CA LEU A 355 12.67 -8.37 -14.82
C LEU A 355 11.75 -7.60 -15.80
N SER A 356 11.98 -7.67 -17.11
CA SER A 356 11.15 -6.95 -18.10
C SER A 356 9.73 -7.46 -18.29
N ASP A 357 9.41 -8.64 -17.77
CA ASP A 357 8.08 -9.23 -17.85
C ASP A 357 7.16 -8.58 -16.81
N GLU A 358 5.94 -8.21 -17.21
CA GLU A 358 4.96 -7.52 -16.35
C GLU A 358 4.67 -8.27 -15.05
N LYS A 359 4.85 -9.60 -15.01
CA LYS A 359 4.71 -10.40 -13.78
C LYS A 359 5.63 -9.96 -12.65
N TYR A 360 6.69 -9.20 -12.93
CA TYR A 360 7.63 -8.69 -11.94
C TYR A 360 7.27 -7.30 -11.41
N ASN A 361 6.35 -6.58 -12.04
CA ASN A 361 6.04 -5.19 -11.68
C ASN A 361 5.57 -5.07 -10.22
N ASP A 362 4.70 -5.97 -9.75
CA ASP A 362 4.23 -6.00 -8.36
C ASP A 362 5.38 -6.15 -7.35
N ALA A 363 6.41 -6.91 -7.72
CA ALA A 363 7.59 -7.10 -6.89
C ALA A 363 8.51 -5.87 -6.92
N LEU A 364 8.64 -5.20 -8.08
CA LEU A 364 9.41 -3.97 -8.19
C LEU A 364 8.78 -2.84 -7.34
N MET A 365 7.45 -2.70 -7.36
CA MET A 365 6.69 -1.74 -6.54
C MET A 365 6.76 -2.04 -5.04
N SER A 366 6.91 -3.31 -4.66
CA SER A 366 6.92 -3.73 -3.26
C SER A 366 8.27 -3.49 -2.60
N ILE A 367 8.30 -2.84 -1.43
CA ILE A 367 9.54 -2.72 -0.63
C ILE A 367 9.93 -4.05 0.05
N THR A 368 8.95 -4.91 0.35
CA THR A 368 9.17 -6.23 0.97
C THR A 368 9.32 -7.37 -0.04
N LYS A 369 9.26 -7.05 -1.34
CA LYS A 369 9.31 -8.00 -2.47
C LYS A 369 8.35 -9.18 -2.26
N GLN A 370 7.07 -8.87 -2.05
CA GLN A 370 6.02 -9.88 -1.85
C GLN A 370 6.03 -10.92 -2.98
N GLY A 371 5.82 -12.19 -2.63
CA GLY A 371 5.88 -13.31 -3.57
C GLY A 371 7.25 -13.97 -3.72
N TYR A 372 8.33 -13.36 -3.19
CA TYR A 372 9.67 -13.94 -3.19
C TYR A 372 10.04 -14.45 -1.80
N GLU A 373 10.68 -15.62 -1.75
CA GLU A 373 11.19 -16.18 -0.51
C GLU A 373 12.52 -15.51 -0.12
N GLU A 374 12.71 -15.37 1.19
CA GLU A 374 14.01 -14.95 1.72
C GLU A 374 15.02 -16.11 1.61
N TYR A 375 16.30 -15.77 1.51
CA TYR A 375 17.37 -16.78 1.48
C TYR A 375 17.31 -17.71 2.70
N ASP A 376 17.41 -19.01 2.44
CA ASP A 376 17.46 -20.06 3.45
C ASP A 376 18.71 -20.92 3.23
N ALA A 377 19.61 -20.91 4.23
CA ALA A 377 20.87 -21.64 4.19
C ALA A 377 20.71 -23.17 4.10
N THR A 378 19.51 -23.70 4.35
CA THR A 378 19.20 -25.13 4.24
C THR A 378 18.71 -25.55 2.85
N LYS A 379 18.38 -24.58 1.99
CA LYS A 379 17.86 -24.84 0.65
C LYS A 379 18.97 -24.78 -0.40
N SER A 380 18.73 -25.45 -1.52
CA SER A 380 19.55 -25.32 -2.73
C SER A 380 18.70 -24.70 -3.83
N TYR A 381 19.27 -23.68 -4.46
CA TYR A 381 18.64 -22.87 -5.49
C TYR A 381 19.17 -23.28 -6.86
N LYS A 382 18.27 -23.34 -7.83
CA LYS A 382 18.58 -23.61 -9.23
C LYS A 382 18.84 -22.32 -9.97
N LYS A 383 19.64 -22.42 -11.03
CA LYS A 383 19.81 -21.31 -11.96
C LYS A 383 18.44 -20.78 -12.43
N GLY A 384 18.22 -19.48 -12.22
CA GLY A 384 16.98 -18.77 -12.53
C GLY A 384 16.06 -18.53 -11.33
N ASP A 385 16.33 -19.17 -10.18
CA ASP A 385 15.58 -18.90 -8.96
C ASP A 385 15.86 -17.48 -8.46
N ILE A 386 14.82 -16.81 -7.97
CA ILE A 386 14.90 -15.46 -7.44
C ILE A 386 14.50 -15.49 -5.97
N ILE A 387 15.32 -14.86 -5.14
CA ILE A 387 15.07 -14.66 -3.73
C ILE A 387 15.03 -13.17 -3.41
N LYS A 388 14.57 -12.86 -2.21
CA LYS A 388 14.75 -11.53 -1.61
C LYS A 388 15.74 -11.57 -0.45
N LYS A 389 16.37 -10.43 -0.18
CA LYS A 389 17.23 -10.23 0.98
C LYS A 389 17.15 -8.77 1.43
N GLU A 390 17.18 -8.53 2.73
CA GLU A 390 17.23 -7.18 3.29
C GLU A 390 18.38 -6.37 2.67
N SER A 391 18.09 -5.13 2.26
CA SER A 391 19.05 -4.26 1.63
C SER A 391 20.10 -3.81 2.65
N SER A 392 21.36 -3.72 2.20
CA SER A 392 22.42 -3.17 3.04
C SER A 392 22.32 -1.65 3.22
N TYR A 393 21.48 -0.98 2.44
CA TYR A 393 21.34 0.48 2.42
C TYR A 393 20.10 0.96 3.19
N ASP A 394 19.06 0.14 3.26
CA ASP A 394 17.82 0.43 3.99
C ASP A 394 17.22 -0.88 4.54
N SER A 395 17.12 -1.00 5.86
CA SER A 395 16.64 -2.22 6.54
C SER A 395 15.15 -2.50 6.32
N ASP A 396 14.38 -1.49 5.92
CA ASP A 396 12.95 -1.65 5.62
C ASP A 396 12.72 -2.07 4.16
N PHE A 397 13.79 -2.12 3.34
CA PHE A 397 13.75 -2.48 1.93
C PHE A 397 14.42 -3.84 1.67
N TYR A 398 13.87 -4.62 0.75
CA TYR A 398 14.43 -5.89 0.30
C TYR A 398 14.93 -5.78 -1.16
N ASP A 399 16.15 -6.24 -1.41
CA ASP A 399 16.72 -6.42 -2.74
C ASP A 399 16.35 -7.80 -3.31
N LEU A 400 16.22 -7.87 -4.65
CA LEU A 400 16.03 -9.14 -5.37
C LEU A 400 17.38 -9.67 -5.86
N TRP A 401 17.57 -10.99 -5.73
CA TRP A 401 18.78 -11.68 -6.17
C TRP A 401 18.39 -12.90 -7.00
N MET A 402 19.01 -13.08 -8.17
CA MET A 402 18.78 -14.22 -9.04
C MET A 402 19.99 -15.14 -9.08
N ALA A 403 19.78 -16.44 -8.85
CA ALA A 403 20.81 -17.45 -9.00
C ALA A 403 21.20 -17.60 -10.48
N CYS A 404 22.46 -17.32 -10.84
CA CYS A 404 22.95 -17.50 -12.21
C CYS A 404 23.64 -18.85 -12.44
N VAL A 405 23.87 -19.60 -11.35
CA VAL A 405 24.28 -21.01 -11.29
C VAL A 405 23.51 -21.71 -10.17
N ASP A 406 23.52 -23.04 -10.16
CA ASP A 406 23.00 -23.80 -9.02
C ASP A 406 23.86 -23.51 -7.78
N THR A 407 23.24 -23.08 -6.68
CA THR A 407 23.96 -22.65 -5.47
C THR A 407 23.15 -22.88 -4.21
N ASN A 408 23.83 -23.13 -3.09
CA ASN A 408 23.26 -23.10 -1.74
C ASN A 408 23.93 -22.02 -0.87
N LEU A 409 24.87 -21.26 -1.44
CA LEU A 409 25.63 -20.23 -0.74
C LEU A 409 24.82 -18.94 -0.65
N PRO A 410 25.05 -18.07 0.35
CA PRO A 410 24.34 -16.81 0.48
C PRO A 410 24.75 -15.78 -0.58
N PRO A 411 23.87 -14.82 -0.94
CA PRO A 411 24.21 -13.70 -1.82
C PRO A 411 25.07 -12.67 -1.06
N ASN A 412 26.35 -12.96 -0.88
CA ASN A 412 27.31 -12.08 -0.19
C ASN A 412 28.72 -12.10 -0.83
N GLY A 413 28.82 -12.54 -2.09
CA GLY A 413 30.07 -12.61 -2.81
C GLY A 413 29.87 -13.09 -4.24
N PRO A 414 30.70 -12.61 -5.19
CA PRO A 414 30.52 -12.90 -6.63
C PRO A 414 30.73 -14.39 -6.95
N ALA A 415 31.52 -15.11 -6.16
CA ALA A 415 31.72 -16.56 -6.31
C ALA A 415 30.48 -17.40 -5.93
N ASN A 416 29.51 -16.81 -5.23
CA ASN A 416 28.36 -17.55 -4.72
C ASN A 416 27.23 -17.68 -5.74
N GLY A 417 27.36 -17.04 -6.91
CA GLY A 417 26.47 -17.28 -8.05
C GLY A 417 25.16 -16.51 -8.04
N TRP A 418 25.13 -15.33 -7.40
CA TRP A 418 23.93 -14.51 -7.28
C TRP A 418 24.11 -13.18 -8.01
N ILE A 419 23.18 -12.83 -8.90
CA ILE A 419 23.11 -11.52 -9.53
C ILE A 419 22.15 -10.65 -8.72
N LYS A 420 22.61 -9.51 -8.19
CA LYS A 420 21.72 -8.49 -7.63
C LYS A 420 20.93 -7.86 -8.78
N LEU A 421 19.60 -7.88 -8.70
CA LEU A 421 18.71 -7.33 -9.73
C LEU A 421 18.52 -5.82 -9.47
N ASP A 422 19.61 -5.09 -9.67
CA ASP A 422 19.75 -3.66 -9.43
C ASP A 422 20.53 -3.04 -10.60
N ASN A 423 20.24 -1.80 -10.96
CA ASN A 423 20.95 -1.12 -12.04
C ASN A 423 22.38 -0.75 -11.64
N GLU A 424 22.70 -0.68 -10.34
CA GLU A 424 24.05 -0.40 -9.86
C GLU A 424 24.95 -1.64 -9.80
N TRP A 425 26.25 -1.44 -10.06
CA TRP A 425 27.27 -2.44 -9.81
C TRP A 425 27.42 -2.70 -8.30
N ASP A 426 27.42 -3.98 -7.93
CA ASP A 426 27.54 -4.43 -6.55
C ASP A 426 28.69 -5.44 -6.44
N SER A 427 29.60 -5.21 -5.49
CA SER A 427 30.78 -6.07 -5.30
C SER A 427 30.44 -7.48 -4.81
N CYS A 428 29.25 -7.71 -4.24
CA CYS A 428 28.77 -9.02 -3.83
C CYS A 428 28.00 -9.75 -4.94
N SER A 429 27.78 -9.10 -6.10
CA SER A 429 27.04 -9.66 -7.23
C SER A 429 27.95 -10.39 -8.21
N SER A 430 27.51 -11.55 -8.68
CA SER A 430 27.98 -12.17 -9.91
C SER A 430 27.42 -11.41 -11.12
N TYR A 431 28.05 -11.60 -12.28
CA TYR A 431 27.54 -11.08 -13.56
C TYR A 431 27.79 -12.08 -14.68
N ILE A 432 26.90 -12.15 -15.65
CA ILE A 432 27.01 -12.99 -16.85
C ILE A 432 27.38 -12.12 -18.04
N ASN A 433 28.09 -12.69 -19.01
CA ASN A 433 28.46 -11.98 -20.23
C ASN A 433 27.26 -11.20 -20.85
N GLY A 434 27.48 -9.92 -21.12
CA GLY A 434 26.50 -8.98 -21.64
C GLY A 434 25.59 -8.33 -20.59
N ASP A 435 25.76 -8.62 -19.30
CA ASP A 435 25.10 -7.86 -18.23
C ASP A 435 25.59 -6.42 -18.20
N ILE A 436 24.64 -5.48 -18.07
CA ILE A 436 24.90 -4.06 -18.04
C ILE A 436 24.47 -3.50 -16.69
N VAL A 437 25.38 -2.79 -16.03
CA VAL A 437 25.14 -2.07 -14.77
C VAL A 437 25.83 -0.71 -14.82
N TYR A 438 25.41 0.19 -13.96
CA TYR A 438 26.04 1.48 -13.73
C TYR A 438 27.12 1.36 -12.67
N CYS A 439 28.30 1.94 -12.92
CA CYS A 439 29.37 1.97 -11.93
C CYS A 439 29.87 3.39 -11.71
N LYS A 440 29.86 3.82 -10.45
CA LYS A 440 30.54 5.04 -10.00
C LYS A 440 31.53 4.77 -8.88
N LYS A 441 32.72 4.28 -9.24
CA LYS A 441 33.77 3.91 -8.28
C LYS A 441 35.14 4.30 -8.82
N GLU A 442 36.01 4.82 -7.94
CA GLU A 442 37.41 5.15 -8.26
C GLU A 442 37.60 6.10 -9.47
N GLY A 443 36.58 6.91 -9.80
CA GLY A 443 36.60 7.84 -10.93
C GLY A 443 36.00 7.29 -12.23
N LEU A 444 35.60 6.01 -12.27
CA LEU A 444 34.67 5.50 -13.27
C LEU A 444 33.28 6.09 -12.96
N ASN A 445 32.56 6.53 -13.99
CA ASN A 445 31.22 7.11 -13.87
C ASN A 445 30.41 6.82 -15.13
N SER A 446 30.07 5.56 -15.36
CA SER A 446 29.44 5.14 -16.62
C SER A 446 28.73 3.79 -16.49
N PHE A 447 27.88 3.49 -17.46
CA PHE A 447 27.42 2.12 -17.68
C PHE A 447 28.57 1.25 -18.18
N ILE A 448 28.69 0.07 -17.59
CA ILE A 448 29.65 -0.96 -17.95
C ILE A 448 28.93 -2.23 -18.35
N VAL A 449 29.56 -3.00 -19.24
CA VAL A 449 29.09 -4.29 -19.71
C VAL A 449 30.11 -5.37 -19.36
N ALA A 450 29.64 -6.47 -18.78
CA ALA A 450 30.45 -7.65 -18.53
C ALA A 450 30.82 -8.31 -19.87
N ILE A 451 32.12 -8.53 -20.13
CA ILE A 451 32.59 -9.14 -21.40
C ILE A 451 32.77 -10.66 -21.33
N LYS A 452 32.64 -11.22 -20.13
CA LYS A 452 32.63 -12.65 -19.81
C LYS A 452 31.82 -12.83 -18.52
N ASP A 453 31.59 -14.08 -18.14
CA ASP A 453 31.00 -14.39 -16.85
C ASP A 453 31.98 -14.03 -15.72
N ILE A 454 31.46 -13.42 -14.66
CA ILE A 454 32.18 -12.85 -13.52
C ILE A 454 31.68 -13.51 -12.25
N PHE A 455 32.52 -14.37 -11.67
CA PHE A 455 32.28 -15.09 -10.42
C PHE A 455 33.41 -14.83 -9.41
N GLU A 456 34.11 -13.72 -9.57
CA GLU A 456 35.25 -13.34 -8.75
C GLU A 456 35.21 -11.84 -8.51
N ASP A 457 35.96 -11.38 -7.49
CA ASP A 457 36.03 -9.97 -7.16
C ASP A 457 36.64 -9.20 -8.34
N THR A 458 35.97 -8.12 -8.72
CA THR A 458 36.42 -7.23 -9.81
C THR A 458 36.52 -5.80 -9.32
N VAL A 459 37.37 -5.03 -10.01
CA VAL A 459 37.49 -3.59 -9.78
C VAL A 459 37.19 -2.93 -11.12
N PRO A 460 35.92 -2.55 -11.39
CA PRO A 460 35.51 -2.09 -12.72
C PRO A 460 36.36 -0.95 -13.28
N TYR A 461 36.80 -0.02 -12.42
CA TYR A 461 37.73 1.04 -12.82
C TYR A 461 39.02 0.46 -13.44
N HIS A 462 39.67 -0.49 -12.76
CA HIS A 462 40.88 -1.10 -13.28
C HIS A 462 40.61 -1.93 -14.53
N ASP A 463 39.50 -2.67 -14.57
CA ASP A 463 39.16 -3.54 -15.69
C ASP A 463 38.87 -2.78 -16.99
N VAL A 464 38.34 -1.56 -16.87
CA VAL A 464 38.05 -0.67 -18.00
C VAL A 464 39.31 0.01 -18.55
N PHE A 465 40.21 0.48 -17.67
CA PHE A 465 41.34 1.35 -18.07
C PHE A 465 42.69 0.63 -18.20
N TYR A 466 42.83 -0.58 -17.65
CA TYR A 466 44.04 -1.42 -17.74
C TYR A 466 43.68 -2.75 -18.45
N PRO A 467 44.61 -3.69 -18.74
CA PRO A 467 44.37 -4.73 -19.74
C PRO A 467 43.04 -5.48 -19.49
N LYS A 468 42.16 -5.37 -20.50
CA LYS A 468 40.74 -5.72 -20.50
C LYS A 468 40.46 -7.11 -19.95
N ASN A 469 39.93 -7.20 -18.74
CA ASN A 469 39.62 -8.50 -18.15
C ASN A 469 38.12 -8.74 -18.02
N PHE A 470 37.36 -7.90 -17.32
CA PHE A 470 35.97 -8.25 -16.99
C PHE A 470 34.90 -7.25 -17.48
N TRP A 471 35.25 -5.97 -17.55
CA TRP A 471 34.31 -4.89 -17.83
C TRP A 471 34.76 -4.01 -19.01
N ASN A 472 33.80 -3.53 -19.81
CA ASN A 472 34.00 -2.46 -20.78
C ASN A 472 32.95 -1.37 -20.55
N THR A 473 33.27 -0.11 -20.89
CA THR A 473 32.25 0.95 -20.92
C THR A 473 31.28 0.73 -22.08
N VAL A 474 29.99 0.97 -21.83
CA VAL A 474 28.99 1.03 -22.89
C VAL A 474 29.18 2.34 -23.67
N GLN A 475 29.61 2.26 -24.92
CA GLN A 475 29.61 3.42 -25.82
C GLN A 475 28.18 3.63 -26.33
N TYR A 476 27.62 4.82 -26.08
CA TYR A 476 26.34 5.23 -26.66
C TYR A 476 26.50 5.27 -28.19
N TRP A 477 25.68 4.50 -28.91
CA TRP A 477 25.52 4.60 -30.37
C TRP A 477 24.33 5.47 -30.69
#